data_AF-A0A8S0URH7-F1
#
_entry.id   AF-A0A8S0URH7-F1
#
_cell.length_a   1.000
_cell.length_b   1.000
_cell.length_c   1.000
_cell.angle_alpha   90.00
_cell.angle_beta   90.00
_cell.angle_gamma   90.00
#
_symmetry.space_group_name_H-M   'P 1'
#
loop_
_entity.id
_entity.type
_entity.pdbx_description
1 polymer ?
#
loop_
_entity_poly.entity_id
_entity_poly.type
_entity_poly.pdbx_seq_one_letter_code
_entity_poly.pdbx_strand_id
1 'polypeptide(L)'
;MEAFRSMLQSIDDGDISMSPYDTAWAAMVRDIGGRCAPQFPSSLEWIAIKQFHDGGRCAPQFTSSLVMVHGVPNVYPVNLFEHLRATDRLQQLGVSRYFESEIEDCLHYVSRYWTNKGILCARNSKFQDIDDTARGFRLLRLRGYDVSADLFQQFKNGEEFFCCGRQSNHAVTGIYNLYRASEVMFPGENVGYALDVPWYASLPRLGTRFYLEQYGGEDDAWIGKT
;
A
#
# COMPACT_ATOMS: atom_id res chain seq x y z
N MET A 1 -2.77 -21.93 8.42
CA MET A 1 -3.35 -20.81 9.18
C MET A 1 -2.31 -20.13 10.05
N GLU A 2 -1.54 -20.85 10.89
CA GLU A 2 -0.52 -20.24 11.76
C GLU A 2 0.57 -19.46 11.00
N ALA A 3 1.08 -20.00 9.88
CA ALA A 3 2.04 -19.28 9.04
C ALA A 3 1.52 -17.91 8.57
N PHE A 4 0.23 -17.81 8.27
CA PHE A 4 -0.39 -16.54 7.85
C PHE A 4 -0.58 -15.58 9.03
N ARG A 5 -0.92 -16.09 10.23
CA ARG A 5 -0.93 -15.27 11.45
C ARG A 5 0.45 -14.70 11.75
N SER A 6 1.47 -15.55 11.66
CA SER A 6 2.87 -15.12 11.83
C SER A 6 3.24 -14.03 10.83
N MET A 7 2.82 -14.16 9.57
CA MET A 7 3.08 -13.16 8.53
C MET A 7 2.42 -11.82 8.87
N LEU A 8 1.16 -11.81 9.34
CA LEU A 8 0.48 -10.58 9.75
C LEU A 8 1.14 -9.91 10.97
N GLN A 9 1.60 -10.72 11.93
CA GLN A 9 2.25 -10.22 13.14
C GLN A 9 3.68 -9.73 12.89
N SER A 10 4.30 -10.16 11.79
CA SER A 10 5.65 -9.75 11.40
C SER A 10 5.68 -8.57 10.42
N ILE A 11 4.53 -7.97 10.08
CA ILE A 11 4.51 -6.78 9.22
C ILE A 11 5.25 -5.66 9.95
N ASP A 12 6.35 -5.20 9.36
CA ASP A 12 7.16 -4.10 9.88
C ASP A 12 7.19 -2.95 8.86
N ASP A 13 8.33 -2.72 8.21
CA ASP A 13 8.49 -1.63 7.24
C ASP A 13 8.01 -1.98 5.82
N GLY A 14 7.64 -3.23 5.60
CA GLY A 14 7.11 -3.75 4.35
C GLY A 14 8.00 -4.80 3.68
N ASP A 15 7.39 -5.82 3.09
CA ASP A 15 8.01 -6.84 2.24
C ASP A 15 7.77 -6.54 0.76
N ILE A 16 8.73 -5.83 0.15
CA ILE A 16 8.69 -5.35 -1.23
C ILE A 16 9.91 -5.84 -2.03
N SER A 17 9.69 -6.16 -3.31
CA SER A 17 10.75 -6.57 -4.21
C SER A 17 11.77 -5.45 -4.46
N MET A 18 13.03 -5.86 -4.66
CA MET A 18 14.13 -4.93 -4.92
C MET A 18 14.07 -4.36 -6.33
N SER A 19 14.45 -3.09 -6.46
CA SER A 19 14.55 -2.38 -7.72
C SER A 19 15.99 -2.37 -8.24
N PRO A 20 16.29 -2.95 -9.41
CA PRO A 20 17.59 -2.80 -10.03
C PRO A 20 17.93 -1.32 -10.32
N TYR A 21 16.93 -0.51 -10.68
CA TYR A 21 17.12 0.90 -11.01
C TYR A 21 17.56 1.73 -9.80
N ASP A 22 16.86 1.62 -8.67
CA ASP A 22 17.18 2.35 -7.44
C ASP A 22 18.45 1.79 -6.79
N THR A 23 18.67 0.47 -6.87
CA THR A 23 19.92 -0.15 -6.43
C THR A 23 21.12 0.37 -7.22
N ALA A 24 20.98 0.55 -8.54
CA ALA A 24 22.02 1.16 -9.36
C ALA A 24 22.29 2.63 -8.97
N TRP A 25 21.24 3.40 -8.66
CA TRP A 25 21.40 4.75 -8.12
C TRP A 25 22.13 4.78 -6.78
N ALA A 26 21.80 3.89 -5.85
CA ALA A 26 22.50 3.77 -4.57
C ALA A 26 23.98 3.39 -4.76
N ALA A 27 24.27 2.48 -5.69
CA ALA A 27 25.62 2.04 -6.01
C ALA A 27 26.53 3.16 -6.56
N MET A 28 25.95 4.23 -7.13
CA MET A 28 26.71 5.38 -7.66
C MET A 28 27.08 6.43 -6.60
N VAL A 29 26.57 6.32 -5.36
CA VAL A 29 26.90 7.26 -4.29
C VAL A 29 28.38 7.11 -3.93
N ARG A 30 29.13 8.22 -3.96
CA ARG A 30 30.56 8.22 -3.64
C ARG A 30 30.78 8.25 -2.14
N ASP A 31 31.85 7.60 -1.69
CA ASP A 31 32.28 7.62 -0.30
C ASP A 31 32.47 9.07 0.19
N ILE A 32 31.80 9.41 1.30
CA ILE A 32 31.84 10.75 1.91
C ILE A 32 33.24 11.04 2.47
N GLY A 33 34.02 10.01 2.81
CA GLY A 33 35.41 10.10 3.26
C GLY A 33 36.43 10.36 2.15
N GLY A 34 35.99 10.53 0.89
CA GLY A 34 36.86 10.81 -0.25
C GLY A 34 37.68 9.61 -0.72
N ARG A 35 37.35 8.39 -0.29
CA ARG A 35 37.92 7.17 -0.88
C ARG A 35 37.39 7.03 -2.30
N CYS A 36 38.20 6.52 -3.21
CA CYS A 36 37.78 6.21 -4.58
C CYS A 36 36.96 4.90 -4.62
N ALA A 37 35.91 4.82 -3.80
CA ALA A 37 35.04 3.66 -3.61
C ALA A 37 33.58 4.13 -3.49
N PRO A 38 32.59 3.26 -3.82
CA PRO A 38 31.20 3.56 -3.56
C PRO A 38 30.92 3.59 -2.05
N GLN A 39 30.00 4.46 -1.65
CA GLN A 39 29.50 4.54 -0.28
C GLN A 39 28.78 3.24 0.15
N PHE A 40 28.20 2.52 -0.82
CA PHE A 40 27.47 1.27 -0.63
C PHE A 40 28.03 0.17 -1.56
N PRO A 41 29.16 -0.46 -1.22
CA PRO A 41 29.79 -1.48 -2.05
C PRO A 41 28.89 -2.69 -2.33
N SER A 42 28.03 -3.05 -1.38
CA SER A 42 27.15 -4.20 -1.51
C SER A 42 26.02 -4.02 -2.53
N SER A 43 25.64 -2.78 -2.85
CA SER A 43 24.72 -2.49 -3.96
C SER A 43 25.34 -2.84 -5.32
N LEU A 44 26.65 -2.66 -5.49
CA LEU A 44 27.34 -3.12 -6.71
C LEU A 44 27.40 -4.64 -6.78
N GLU A 45 27.69 -5.30 -5.66
CA GLU A 45 27.73 -6.77 -5.59
C GLU A 45 26.36 -7.39 -5.93
N TRP A 46 25.28 -6.80 -5.44
CA TRP A 46 23.93 -7.23 -5.77
C TRP A 46 23.65 -7.17 -7.28
N ILE A 47 23.99 -6.06 -7.93
CA ILE A 47 23.81 -5.88 -9.37
C ILE A 47 24.60 -6.93 -10.14
N ALA A 48 25.86 -7.17 -9.73
CA ALA A 48 26.74 -8.17 -10.36
C ALA A 48 26.18 -9.60 -10.25
N ILE A 49 25.58 -9.96 -9.11
CA ILE A 49 25.01 -11.31 -8.89
C ILE A 49 23.66 -11.47 -9.58
N LYS A 50 22.85 -10.41 -9.66
CA LYS A 50 21.46 -10.49 -10.11
C LYS A 50 21.26 -10.29 -11.61
N GLN A 51 22.30 -9.91 -12.35
CA GLN A 51 22.25 -9.83 -13.81
C GLN A 51 21.99 -11.22 -14.41
N PHE A 52 20.91 -11.38 -15.18
CA PHE A 52 20.68 -12.63 -15.92
C PHE A 52 21.78 -12.86 -16.96
N HIS A 53 21.97 -14.14 -17.32
CA HIS A 53 22.92 -14.58 -18.34
C HIS A 53 22.66 -13.99 -19.75
N ASP A 54 21.45 -13.46 -19.99
CA ASP A 54 21.04 -12.80 -21.25
C ASP A 54 21.27 -11.28 -21.25
N GLY A 55 21.77 -10.71 -20.15
CA GLY A 55 22.10 -9.29 -20.02
C GLY A 55 20.90 -8.34 -19.91
N GLY A 56 19.66 -8.83 -19.90
CA GLY A 56 18.47 -7.99 -20.07
C GLY A 56 17.66 -7.68 -18.81
N ARG A 57 17.72 -8.52 -17.77
CA ARG A 57 16.83 -8.40 -16.58
C ARG A 57 17.56 -8.78 -15.27
N CYS A 58 16.94 -8.52 -14.12
CA CYS A 58 17.33 -9.09 -12.82
C CYS A 58 16.24 -10.05 -12.31
N ALA A 59 16.61 -11.16 -11.69
CA ALA A 59 15.64 -12.15 -11.21
C ALA A 59 14.86 -11.63 -9.98
N PRO A 60 13.52 -11.72 -9.95
CA PRO A 60 12.77 -11.42 -8.74
C PRO A 60 13.03 -12.52 -7.71
N GLN A 61 13.66 -12.18 -6.60
CA GLN A 61 13.65 -13.01 -5.39
C GLN A 61 13.20 -12.12 -4.23
N PHE A 62 12.14 -12.55 -3.55
CA PHE A 62 11.65 -11.93 -2.33
C PHE A 62 12.55 -12.35 -1.17
N THR A 63 13.15 -11.40 -0.47
CA THR A 63 13.87 -11.64 0.79
C THR A 63 13.23 -10.77 1.86
N SER A 64 12.51 -11.43 2.76
CA SER A 64 11.85 -10.79 3.90
C SER A 64 12.87 -10.28 4.92
N SER A 65 12.60 -9.11 5.47
CA SER A 65 13.22 -8.52 6.66
C SER A 65 14.75 -8.46 6.68
N LEU A 66 15.33 -7.56 5.87
CA LEU A 66 16.61 -6.89 6.17
C LEU A 66 16.80 -5.74 5.18
N VAL A 67 16.46 -4.53 5.63
CA VAL A 67 16.84 -3.28 4.96
C VAL A 67 18.33 -3.30 4.67
N MET A 68 18.67 -3.08 3.41
CA MET A 68 19.99 -2.62 2.97
C MET A 68 21.19 -3.50 3.35
N VAL A 69 21.20 -4.77 2.98
CA VAL A 69 22.51 -5.42 2.80
C VAL A 69 22.92 -5.48 1.34
N HIS A 70 22.00 -5.53 0.37
CA HIS A 70 22.42 -5.69 -1.04
C HIS A 70 21.54 -4.94 -2.08
N GLY A 71 20.20 -4.97 -1.98
CA GLY A 71 19.29 -4.26 -2.90
C GLY A 71 18.49 -3.15 -2.21
N VAL A 72 17.96 -2.22 -3.00
CA VAL A 72 17.05 -1.15 -2.56
C VAL A 72 15.74 -1.24 -3.37
N PRO A 73 14.56 -1.20 -2.73
CA PRO A 73 13.28 -1.15 -3.44
C PRO A 73 13.00 0.25 -4.01
N ASN A 74 11.95 0.37 -4.81
CA ASN A 74 11.58 1.63 -5.47
C ASN A 74 10.85 2.64 -4.57
N VAL A 75 10.27 2.13 -3.47
CA VAL A 75 9.60 2.91 -2.43
C VAL A 75 9.81 2.19 -1.09
N TYR A 76 10.14 2.95 -0.06
CA TYR A 76 10.33 2.42 1.29
C TYR A 76 10.16 3.52 2.36
N PRO A 77 9.58 3.21 3.53
CA PRO A 77 8.83 1.98 3.85
C PRO A 77 7.47 1.93 3.13
N VAL A 78 6.77 0.78 3.20
CA VAL A 78 5.39 0.59 2.71
C VAL A 78 4.48 -0.01 3.79
N ASN A 79 4.83 0.23 5.05
CA ASN A 79 4.19 -0.35 6.22
C ASN A 79 2.67 -0.08 6.30
N LEU A 80 2.22 1.15 6.10
CA LEU A 80 0.78 1.46 6.19
C LEU A 80 0.01 0.79 5.06
N PHE A 81 0.57 0.81 3.85
CA PHE A 81 0.00 0.12 2.70
C PHE A 81 -0.15 -1.38 2.95
N GLU A 82 0.85 -2.05 3.52
CA GLU A 82 0.79 -3.49 3.78
C GLU A 82 -0.24 -3.88 4.84
N HIS A 83 -0.31 -3.16 5.96
CA HIS A 83 -1.32 -3.40 6.99
C HIS A 83 -2.74 -3.26 6.42
N LEU A 84 -2.97 -2.22 5.60
CA LEU A 84 -4.25 -1.97 4.95
C LEU A 84 -4.58 -3.02 3.89
N ARG A 85 -3.61 -3.36 3.03
CA ARG A 85 -3.78 -4.35 1.96
C ARG A 85 -4.05 -5.74 2.52
N ALA A 86 -3.31 -6.16 3.54
CA ALA A 86 -3.50 -7.45 4.18
C ALA A 86 -4.91 -7.55 4.78
N THR A 87 -5.33 -6.53 5.52
CA THR A 87 -6.66 -6.45 6.12
C THR A 87 -7.77 -6.48 5.07
N ASP A 88 -7.64 -5.66 4.03
CA ASP A 88 -8.64 -5.54 2.97
C ASP A 88 -8.77 -6.85 2.16
N ARG A 89 -7.64 -7.48 1.81
CA ARG A 89 -7.64 -8.77 1.10
C ARG A 89 -8.31 -9.87 1.93
N LEU A 90 -8.03 -9.95 3.24
CA LEU A 90 -8.69 -10.91 4.12
C LEU A 90 -10.21 -10.74 4.17
N GLN A 91 -10.69 -9.50 4.21
CA GLN A 91 -12.12 -9.20 4.18
C GLN A 91 -12.74 -9.57 2.83
N GLN A 92 -12.10 -9.20 1.71
CA GLN A 92 -12.62 -9.48 0.36
C GLN A 92 -12.60 -10.98 0.03
N LEU A 93 -11.63 -11.73 0.53
CA LEU A 93 -11.59 -13.20 0.41
C LEU A 93 -12.59 -13.90 1.34
N GLY A 94 -13.31 -13.17 2.20
CA GLY A 94 -14.32 -13.75 3.10
C GLY A 94 -13.73 -14.66 4.19
N VAL A 95 -12.47 -14.46 4.55
CA VAL A 95 -11.73 -15.26 5.56
C VAL A 95 -11.30 -14.45 6.79
N SER A 96 -11.61 -13.15 6.83
CA SER A 96 -11.25 -12.24 7.93
C SER A 96 -11.65 -12.74 9.32
N ARG A 97 -12.79 -13.45 9.45
CA ARG A 97 -13.28 -13.99 10.73
C ARG A 97 -12.28 -14.89 11.47
N TYR A 98 -11.31 -15.46 10.76
CA TYR A 98 -10.28 -16.28 11.37
C TYR A 98 -9.12 -15.46 11.93
N PHE A 99 -8.99 -14.18 11.56
CA PHE A 99 -7.84 -13.32 11.85
C PHE A 99 -8.25 -12.02 12.56
N GLU A 100 -9.33 -12.05 13.35
CA GLU A 100 -9.89 -10.84 13.98
C GLU A 100 -8.88 -10.12 14.87
N SER A 101 -8.10 -10.87 15.68
CA SER A 101 -7.07 -10.27 16.55
C SER A 101 -5.96 -9.60 15.73
N GLU A 102 -5.45 -10.29 14.71
CA GLU A 102 -4.37 -9.76 13.87
C GLU A 102 -4.83 -8.56 13.03
N ILE A 103 -6.08 -8.57 12.57
CA ILE A 103 -6.70 -7.43 11.88
C ILE A 103 -6.82 -6.24 12.83
N GLU A 104 -7.22 -6.47 14.09
CA GLU A 104 -7.29 -5.39 15.08
C GLU A 104 -5.90 -4.80 15.37
N ASP A 105 -4.88 -5.65 15.52
CA ASP A 105 -3.49 -5.20 15.68
C ASP A 105 -3.03 -4.36 14.47
N CYS A 106 -3.36 -4.79 13.26
CA CYS A 106 -3.03 -4.06 12.03
C CYS A 106 -3.69 -2.68 11.98
N LEU A 107 -4.98 -2.60 12.31
CA LEU A 107 -5.73 -1.35 12.26
C LEU A 107 -5.36 -0.42 13.42
N HIS A 108 -5.05 -0.98 14.59
CA HIS A 108 -4.48 -0.23 15.70
C HIS A 108 -3.14 0.39 15.30
N TYR A 109 -2.26 -0.35 14.61
CA TYR A 109 -1.02 0.22 14.05
C TYR A 109 -1.29 1.38 13.09
N VAL A 110 -2.20 1.21 12.12
CA VAL A 110 -2.57 2.27 11.18
C VAL A 110 -3.11 3.51 11.91
N SER A 111 -3.98 3.31 12.91
CA SER A 111 -4.59 4.41 13.66
C SER A 111 -3.58 5.32 14.34
N ARG A 112 -2.42 4.79 14.77
CA ARG A 112 -1.34 5.55 15.41
C ARG A 112 -0.70 6.58 14.48
N TYR A 113 -0.76 6.33 13.17
CA TYR A 113 -0.18 7.22 12.14
C TYR A 113 -1.26 7.91 11.29
N TRP A 114 -2.52 7.70 11.63
CA TRP A 114 -3.63 8.37 10.97
C TRP A 114 -3.59 9.87 11.23
N THR A 115 -3.89 10.67 10.22
CA THR A 115 -3.91 12.14 10.35
C THR A 115 -5.22 12.70 9.81
N ASN A 116 -5.55 13.93 10.21
CA ASN A 116 -6.68 14.68 9.65
C ASN A 116 -6.49 15.06 8.17
N LYS A 117 -5.31 14.80 7.60
CA LYS A 117 -5.01 14.94 6.17
C LYS A 117 -4.94 13.59 5.45
N GLY A 118 -5.31 12.49 6.10
CA GLY A 118 -5.15 11.15 5.53
C GLY A 118 -3.71 10.64 5.63
N ILE A 119 -3.35 9.68 4.78
CA ILE A 119 -2.10 8.92 4.83
C ILE A 119 -1.57 8.63 3.42
N LEU A 120 -0.36 8.08 3.37
CA LEU A 120 0.28 7.46 2.19
C LEU A 120 0.73 6.04 2.61
N CYS A 121 1.34 5.30 1.70
CA CYS A 121 1.91 3.97 1.94
C CYS A 121 2.87 3.86 3.14
N ALA A 122 3.49 4.95 3.57
CA ALA A 122 4.50 5.01 4.62
C ALA A 122 4.05 5.81 5.86
N ARG A 123 4.42 5.35 7.06
CA ARG A 123 4.29 6.15 8.30
C ARG A 123 5.06 7.47 8.21
N ASN A 124 4.53 8.50 8.87
CA ASN A 124 5.14 9.84 8.95
C ASN A 124 5.39 10.50 7.58
N SER A 125 4.68 10.07 6.53
CA SER A 125 4.75 10.72 5.23
C SER A 125 4.24 12.16 5.31
N LYS A 126 4.94 13.06 4.62
CA LYS A 126 4.50 14.46 4.46
C LYS A 126 3.39 14.59 3.43
N PHE A 127 3.28 13.62 2.53
CA PHE A 127 2.29 13.56 1.46
C PHE A 127 1.25 12.50 1.75
N GLN A 128 0.08 12.64 1.14
CA GLN A 128 -1.04 11.72 1.27
C GLN A 128 -1.60 11.43 -0.11
N ASP A 129 -2.12 10.22 -0.29
CA ASP A 129 -2.81 9.82 -1.50
C ASP A 129 -4.23 9.35 -1.19
N ILE A 130 -5.11 9.40 -2.19
CA ILE A 130 -6.51 9.06 -2.04
C ILE A 130 -6.76 7.55 -1.90
N ASP A 131 -5.89 6.69 -2.42
CA ASP A 131 -6.06 5.24 -2.43
C ASP A 131 -5.87 4.68 -1.02
N ASP A 132 -4.72 4.93 -0.41
CA ASP A 132 -4.42 4.51 0.97
C ASP A 132 -5.31 5.21 1.98
N THR A 133 -5.60 6.49 1.76
CA THR A 133 -6.52 7.24 2.61
C THR A 133 -7.94 6.69 2.55
N ALA A 134 -8.48 6.39 1.36
CA ALA A 134 -9.82 5.83 1.24
C ALA A 134 -9.92 4.42 1.82
N ARG A 135 -8.91 3.56 1.59
CA ARG A 135 -8.85 2.23 2.18
C ARG A 135 -8.76 2.29 3.70
N GLY A 136 -7.88 3.14 4.23
CA GLY A 136 -7.72 3.35 5.67
C GLY A 136 -8.97 3.89 6.33
N PHE A 137 -9.59 4.92 5.75
CA PHE A 137 -10.85 5.49 6.24
C PHE A 137 -11.92 4.41 6.37
N ARG A 138 -12.15 3.64 5.31
CA ARG A 138 -13.18 2.60 5.29
C ARG A 138 -12.93 1.53 6.35
N LEU A 139 -11.70 1.03 6.44
CA LEU A 139 -11.36 -0.06 7.36
C LEU A 139 -11.41 0.38 8.82
N LEU A 140 -10.90 1.57 9.13
CA LEU A 140 -10.95 2.16 10.47
C LEU A 140 -12.40 2.44 10.90
N ARG A 141 -13.20 3.06 10.01
CA ARG A 141 -14.63 3.34 10.26
C ARG A 141 -15.41 2.06 10.58
N LEU A 142 -15.22 0.99 9.81
CA LEU A 142 -15.90 -0.29 10.02
C LEU A 142 -15.54 -0.98 11.35
N ARG A 143 -14.41 -0.60 11.97
CA ARG A 143 -14.00 -1.06 13.31
C ARG A 143 -14.33 -0.09 14.43
N GLY A 144 -15.05 0.99 14.14
CA GLY A 144 -15.50 1.96 15.15
C GLY A 144 -14.45 3.00 15.55
N TYR A 145 -13.36 3.14 14.79
CA TYR A 145 -12.43 4.26 14.96
C TYR A 145 -13.08 5.56 14.49
N ASP A 146 -12.84 6.64 15.23
CA ASP A 146 -13.33 7.97 14.88
C ASP A 146 -12.43 8.61 13.81
N VAL A 147 -12.92 8.60 12.56
CA VAL A 147 -12.23 9.17 11.39
C VAL A 147 -13.18 10.12 10.66
N SER A 148 -12.79 11.37 10.40
CA SER A 148 -13.65 12.32 9.70
C SER A 148 -13.59 12.13 8.18
N ALA A 149 -14.73 12.17 7.49
CA ALA A 149 -14.80 12.20 6.04
C ALA A 149 -14.33 13.54 5.42
N ASP A 150 -14.19 14.60 6.22
CA ASP A 150 -13.78 15.94 5.74
C ASP A 150 -12.39 15.94 5.11
N LEU A 151 -11.54 14.99 5.49
CA LEU A 151 -10.22 14.80 4.91
C LEU A 151 -10.27 14.60 3.39
N PHE A 152 -11.39 14.14 2.82
CA PHE A 152 -11.49 13.91 1.38
C PHE A 152 -11.57 15.23 0.59
N GLN A 153 -11.95 16.33 1.24
CA GLN A 153 -12.07 17.63 0.57
C GLN A 153 -10.73 18.13 0.02
N GLN A 154 -9.60 17.74 0.60
CA GLN A 154 -8.27 18.14 0.09
C GLN A 154 -7.91 17.45 -1.24
N PHE A 155 -8.54 16.32 -1.56
CA PHE A 155 -8.34 15.60 -2.81
C PHE A 155 -9.32 16.07 -3.90
N LYS A 156 -10.29 16.92 -3.53
CA LYS A 156 -11.29 17.47 -4.43
C LYS A 156 -10.82 18.80 -5.00
N ASN A 157 -10.90 18.96 -6.32
CA ASN A 157 -10.74 20.24 -7.00
C ASN A 157 -11.90 20.41 -7.99
N GLY A 158 -12.83 21.31 -7.69
CA GLY A 158 -14.09 21.40 -8.43
C GLY A 158 -14.96 20.16 -8.22
N GLU A 159 -15.29 19.47 -9.31
CA GLU A 159 -16.07 18.20 -9.28
C GLU A 159 -15.18 16.95 -9.31
N GLU A 160 -13.86 17.10 -9.49
CA GLU A 160 -12.93 15.99 -9.69
C GLU A 160 -12.10 15.66 -8.45
N PHE A 161 -11.73 14.39 -8.32
CA PHE A 161 -10.81 13.88 -7.29
C PHE A 161 -9.46 13.46 -7.88
N PHE A 162 -8.39 13.72 -7.14
CA PHE A 162 -7.00 13.48 -7.57
C PHE A 162 -6.28 12.51 -6.64
N CYS A 163 -5.39 11.67 -7.19
CA CYS A 163 -4.67 10.68 -6.41
C CYS A 163 -3.74 11.30 -5.36
N CYS A 164 -3.02 12.35 -5.70
CA CYS A 164 -2.15 13.09 -4.79
C CYS A 164 -2.39 14.58 -4.98
N GLY A 165 -2.36 15.37 -3.90
CA GLY A 165 -2.54 16.82 -3.99
C GLY A 165 -1.64 17.44 -5.07
N ARG A 166 -2.26 18.09 -6.07
CA ARG A 166 -1.62 18.77 -7.23
C ARG A 166 -1.10 17.87 -8.37
N GLN A 167 -1.45 16.59 -8.43
CA GLN A 167 -1.19 15.73 -9.60
C GLN A 167 -2.49 15.38 -10.31
N SER A 168 -2.51 15.37 -11.65
CA SER A 168 -3.69 15.04 -12.48
C SER A 168 -3.88 13.54 -12.73
N ASN A 169 -3.23 12.67 -11.94
CA ASN A 169 -3.35 11.23 -12.13
C ASN A 169 -4.63 10.72 -11.48
N HIS A 170 -5.45 10.04 -12.28
CA HIS A 170 -6.64 9.31 -11.86
C HIS A 170 -6.35 7.81 -11.91
N ALA A 171 -5.74 7.27 -10.85
CA ALA A 171 -5.61 5.83 -10.73
C ALA A 171 -7.00 5.22 -10.52
N VAL A 172 -7.40 4.29 -11.40
CA VAL A 172 -8.68 3.56 -11.31
C VAL A 172 -8.87 2.94 -9.92
N THR A 173 -7.79 2.39 -9.35
CA THR A 173 -7.78 1.82 -8.00
C THR A 173 -8.08 2.85 -6.92
N GLY A 174 -7.53 4.06 -7.02
CA GLY A 174 -7.81 5.15 -6.08
C GLY A 174 -9.27 5.58 -6.09
N ILE A 175 -9.86 5.72 -7.30
CA ILE A 175 -11.29 6.06 -7.46
C ILE A 175 -12.17 4.92 -6.93
N TYR A 176 -11.83 3.67 -7.24
CA TYR A 176 -12.56 2.50 -6.73
C TYR A 176 -12.56 2.44 -5.20
N ASN A 177 -11.42 2.70 -4.56
CA ASN A 177 -11.35 2.71 -3.10
C ASN A 177 -12.11 3.90 -2.50
N LEU A 178 -12.09 5.06 -3.14
CA LEU A 178 -12.92 6.20 -2.75
C LEU A 178 -14.41 5.87 -2.83
N TYR A 179 -14.84 5.23 -3.92
CA TYR A 179 -16.21 4.75 -4.07
C TYR A 179 -16.59 3.83 -2.91
N ARG A 180 -15.77 2.83 -2.58
CA ARG A 180 -16.03 1.93 -1.44
C ARG A 180 -16.02 2.64 -0.09
N ALA A 181 -15.15 3.64 0.09
CA ALA A 181 -15.12 4.45 1.30
C ALA A 181 -16.41 5.25 1.49
N SER A 182 -17.05 5.67 0.40
CA SER A 182 -18.31 6.39 0.47
C SER A 182 -19.49 5.57 0.97
N GLU A 183 -19.42 4.24 0.85
CA GLU A 183 -20.46 3.32 1.30
C GLU A 183 -20.58 3.25 2.83
N VAL A 184 -19.59 3.75 3.57
CA VAL A 184 -19.55 3.76 5.04
C VAL A 184 -19.61 5.19 5.63
N MET A 185 -20.06 6.16 4.83
CA MET A 185 -20.27 7.53 5.28
C MET A 185 -21.55 7.67 6.10
N PHE A 186 -21.53 8.57 7.07
CA PHE A 186 -22.71 8.90 7.86
C PHE A 186 -23.61 9.90 7.12
N PRO A 187 -24.93 9.90 7.41
CA PRO A 187 -25.83 10.92 6.88
C PRO A 187 -25.30 12.33 7.20
N GLY A 188 -25.07 13.13 6.15
CA GLY A 188 -24.52 14.49 6.26
C GLY A 188 -23.06 14.62 5.85
N GLU A 189 -22.30 13.51 5.79
CA GLU A 189 -20.97 13.49 5.19
C GLU A 189 -21.12 13.39 3.66
N ASN A 190 -20.63 14.38 2.92
CA ASN A 190 -20.76 14.44 1.46
C ASN A 190 -19.39 14.45 0.77
N VAL A 191 -19.07 13.33 0.13
CA VAL A 191 -17.99 13.23 -0.87
C VAL A 191 -18.67 13.10 -2.22
N GLY A 192 -18.65 14.18 -3.01
CA GLY A 192 -19.56 14.43 -4.14
C GLY A 192 -19.62 13.39 -5.27
N TYR A 193 -18.87 12.29 -5.21
CA TYR A 193 -18.89 11.18 -6.17
C TYR A 193 -19.74 9.98 -5.71
N ALA A 194 -20.11 9.92 -4.43
CA ALA A 194 -20.76 8.77 -3.79
C ALA A 194 -22.20 8.51 -4.26
N LEU A 195 -22.83 9.46 -4.96
CA LEU A 195 -24.29 9.55 -5.04
C LEU A 195 -24.93 8.86 -6.25
N ASP A 196 -24.17 8.30 -7.19
CA ASP A 196 -24.75 7.74 -8.43
C ASP A 196 -24.79 6.20 -8.53
N VAL A 197 -24.25 5.44 -7.57
CA VAL A 197 -24.37 3.97 -7.57
C VAL A 197 -24.53 3.41 -6.14
N PRO A 198 -25.75 3.09 -5.68
CA PRO A 198 -25.96 2.63 -4.31
C PRO A 198 -25.52 1.17 -4.05
N TRP A 199 -24.80 0.96 -2.94
CA TRP A 199 -24.34 -0.32 -2.36
C TRP A 199 -25.45 -1.33 -1.97
N TYR A 200 -26.73 -0.98 -2.09
CA TYR A 200 -27.84 -1.78 -1.55
C TYR A 200 -27.96 -3.22 -2.11
N ALA A 201 -27.09 -3.65 -3.02
CA ALA A 201 -27.08 -4.99 -3.61
C ALA A 201 -25.79 -5.82 -3.41
N SER A 202 -24.81 -5.41 -2.59
CA SER A 202 -23.61 -6.23 -2.37
C SER A 202 -23.77 -7.17 -1.17
N LEU A 203 -24.21 -8.39 -1.44
CA LEU A 203 -24.21 -9.45 -0.43
C LEU A 203 -22.78 -9.95 -0.19
N PRO A 204 -22.30 -10.09 1.07
CA PRO A 204 -20.92 -10.46 1.37
C PRO A 204 -20.43 -11.72 0.63
N ARG A 205 -21.30 -12.72 0.47
CA ARG A 205 -20.99 -13.97 -0.25
C ARG A 205 -20.87 -13.78 -1.76
N LEU A 206 -21.67 -12.90 -2.37
CA LEU A 206 -21.58 -12.61 -3.80
C LEU A 206 -20.30 -11.81 -4.09
N GLY A 207 -20.03 -10.78 -3.29
CA GLY A 207 -18.79 -10.00 -3.41
C GLY A 207 -17.54 -10.87 -3.27
N THR A 208 -17.51 -11.74 -2.25
CA THR A 208 -16.39 -12.69 -2.06
C THR A 208 -16.22 -13.61 -3.26
N ARG A 209 -17.33 -14.15 -3.80
CA ARG A 209 -17.28 -15.07 -4.95
C ARG A 209 -16.66 -14.42 -6.18
N PHE A 210 -17.09 -13.21 -6.54
CA PHE A 210 -16.51 -12.50 -7.68
C PHE A 210 -15.05 -12.13 -7.44
N TYR A 211 -14.69 -11.74 -6.20
CA TYR A 211 -13.30 -11.41 -5.88
C TYR A 211 -12.36 -12.62 -6.02
N LEU A 212 -12.79 -13.81 -5.62
CA LEU A 212 -12.00 -15.03 -5.80
C LEU A 212 -11.68 -15.34 -7.28
N GLU A 213 -12.56 -14.95 -8.21
CA GLU A 213 -12.35 -15.13 -9.65
C GLU A 213 -11.38 -14.09 -10.23
N GLN A 214 -11.18 -12.96 -9.54
CA GLN A 214 -10.36 -11.82 -9.99
C GLN A 214 -9.01 -11.72 -9.26
N TYR A 215 -8.84 -12.41 -8.13
CA TYR A 215 -7.66 -12.33 -7.30
C TYR A 215 -6.45 -13.00 -7.98
N GLY A 216 -5.46 -12.22 -8.42
CA GLY A 216 -4.27 -12.72 -9.12
C GLY A 216 -3.21 -13.34 -8.21
N GLY A 217 -3.38 -13.32 -6.88
CA GLY A 217 -2.45 -14.00 -5.97
C GLY A 217 -1.02 -13.42 -6.02
N GLU A 218 -0.06 -14.29 -6.32
CA GLU A 218 1.36 -13.93 -6.49
C GLU A 218 1.69 -13.36 -7.88
N ASP A 219 0.78 -13.48 -8.84
CA ASP A 219 0.96 -13.00 -10.22
C ASP A 219 0.66 -11.50 -10.37
N ASP A 220 0.06 -10.87 -9.36
CA ASP A 220 -0.17 -9.42 -9.33
C ASP A 220 1.15 -8.64 -9.17
N ALA A 221 1.48 -7.79 -10.15
CA ALA A 221 2.62 -6.87 -10.08
C ALA A 221 2.18 -5.41 -9.91
N TRP A 222 2.91 -4.67 -9.08
CA TRP A 222 2.74 -3.22 -8.91
C TRP A 222 3.69 -2.46 -9.82
N ILE A 223 3.18 -1.44 -10.50
CA ILE A 223 3.98 -0.58 -11.38
C ILE A 223 4.37 0.68 -10.59
N GLY A 224 5.66 0.80 -10.28
CA GLY A 224 6.25 2.03 -9.75
C GLY A 224 7.28 2.59 -10.71
N LYS A 225 8.37 3.19 -10.20
CA LYS A 225 9.50 3.60 -11.03
C LYS A 225 10.28 2.42 -11.65
N THR A 226 9.88 1.18 -11.35
CA THR A 226 10.72 -0.02 -11.45
C THR A 226 9.90 -1.21 -11.85
#